data_AF-A0A520NPT2-F1
#
_entry.id   AF-A0A520NPT2-F1
#
_cell.length_a   1.000
_cell.length_b   1.000
_cell.length_c   1.000
_cell.angle_alpha   90.00
_cell.angle_beta   90.00
_cell.angle_gamma   90.00
#
_symmetry.space_group_name_H-M   'P 1'
#
loop_
_entity.id
_entity.type
_entity.pdbx_description
1 polymer ?
#
loop_
_entity_poly.entity_id
_entity_poly.type
_entity_poly.pdbx_seq_one_letter_code
_entity_poly.pdbx_strand_id
1 'polypeptide(L)'
;MSRSRAPELVEPDDLVEYDLDSVPVSPSNLAPYSERVIHGEIYKARPDVMAVCHHHAEAFMPLIVTKRDYVPVVHLGSVGGQDLPWWDQRANFGDTNYLVVNPEEGASLAEALGDKMMVLMNRHGVTVAGTSLIDLTFRCVYSCRNAEFQRLAELSGEIDPLSQGDVDAGSSDGGMTTGHMRAWEHWTVRLQKDNWLPPRP
;
A
#
# COMPACT_ATOMS: atom_id res chain seq x y z
N MET A 1 14.55 1.52 1.13
CA MET A 1 13.64 0.99 2.20
C MET A 1 14.46 0.71 3.45
N SER A 2 13.89 0.57 4.64
CA SER A 2 14.70 0.24 5.82
C SER A 2 15.21 -1.21 5.79
N ARG A 3 16.18 -1.50 6.65
CA ARG A 3 16.55 -2.87 7.02
C ARG A 3 15.39 -3.56 7.76
N SER A 4 15.49 -4.89 7.87
CA SER A 4 14.60 -5.71 8.68
C SER A 4 14.70 -5.31 10.15
N ARG A 5 13.66 -4.64 10.63
CA ARG A 5 13.48 -4.18 12.01
C ARG A 5 11.99 -3.99 12.30
N ALA A 6 11.62 -3.93 13.59
CA ALA A 6 10.29 -3.47 13.99
C ALA A 6 10.03 -2.04 13.44
N PRO A 7 8.90 -1.78 12.75
CA PRO A 7 8.66 -0.50 12.06
C PRO A 7 8.78 0.75 12.96
N GLU A 8 8.37 0.66 14.22
CA GLU A 8 8.45 1.77 15.19
C GLU A 8 9.89 2.18 15.53
N LEU A 9 10.87 1.29 15.32
CA LEU A 9 12.27 1.52 15.67
C LEU A 9 13.13 1.96 14.48
N VAL A 10 12.52 2.21 13.33
CA VAL A 10 13.23 2.60 12.11
C VAL A 10 13.71 4.04 12.20
N GLU A 11 15.02 4.22 12.08
CA GLU A 11 15.69 5.52 12.04
C GLU A 11 16.25 5.83 10.64
N PRO A 12 16.67 7.08 10.33
CA PRO A 12 17.28 7.41 9.04
C PRO A 12 18.47 6.51 8.66
N ASP A 13 19.31 6.13 9.63
CA ASP A 13 20.47 5.24 9.42
C ASP A 13 20.09 3.77 9.15
N ASP A 14 18.82 3.41 9.35
CA ASP A 14 18.30 2.09 9.00
C ASP A 14 17.92 1.99 7.50
N LEU A 15 17.93 3.10 6.76
CA LEU A 15 17.61 3.12 5.33
C LEU A 15 18.72 2.50 4.49
N VAL A 16 18.32 1.57 3.62
CA VAL A 16 19.18 0.93 2.62
C VAL A 16 18.67 1.30 1.23
N GLU A 17 19.60 1.74 0.38
CA GLU A 17 19.39 2.01 -1.04
C GLU A 17 19.55 0.72 -1.84
N TYR A 18 18.61 0.45 -2.75
CA TYR A 18 18.60 -0.73 -3.59
C TYR A 18 18.50 -0.31 -5.05
N ASP A 19 19.10 -1.10 -5.94
CA ASP A 19 18.82 -1.02 -7.37
C ASP A 19 17.44 -1.63 -7.70
N LEU A 20 17.07 -1.59 -8.99
CA LEU A 20 15.80 -2.14 -9.45
C LEU A 20 15.70 -3.66 -9.26
N ASP A 21 16.82 -4.37 -9.22
CA ASP A 21 16.89 -5.81 -8.95
C ASP A 21 16.81 -6.13 -7.44
N SER A 22 16.48 -5.13 -6.62
CA SER A 22 16.40 -5.23 -5.17
C SER A 22 17.72 -5.68 -4.53
N VAL A 23 18.86 -5.31 -5.12
CA VAL A 23 20.20 -5.53 -4.59
C VAL A 23 20.69 -4.24 -3.93
N PRO A 24 21.25 -4.27 -2.70
CA PRO A 24 21.82 -3.09 -2.09
C PRO A 24 22.89 -2.43 -2.97
N VAL A 25 22.77 -1.12 -3.23
CA VAL A 25 23.72 -0.37 -4.08
C VAL A 25 25.10 -0.27 -3.44
N SER A 26 25.14 -0.21 -2.11
CA SER A 26 26.38 -0.24 -1.33
C SER A 26 26.39 -1.45 -0.41
N PRO A 27 27.57 -2.07 -0.18
CA PRO A 27 27.71 -3.14 0.80
C PRO A 27 27.20 -2.68 2.17
N SER A 28 26.27 -3.45 2.73
CA SER A 28 25.66 -3.16 4.02
C SER A 28 25.57 -4.45 4.83
N ASN A 29 25.95 -4.36 6.11
CA ASN A 29 25.78 -5.47 7.06
C ASN A 29 24.35 -5.50 7.65
N LEU A 30 23.47 -4.61 7.18
CA LEU A 30 22.09 -4.54 7.65
C LEU A 30 21.27 -5.64 6.95
N ALA A 31 20.58 -6.46 7.73
CA ALA A 31 19.71 -7.50 7.19
C ALA A 31 18.56 -6.86 6.40
N PRO A 32 18.35 -7.19 5.12
CA PRO A 32 17.25 -6.62 4.32
C PRO A 32 15.89 -7.22 4.73
N TYR A 33 14.80 -6.53 4.41
CA TYR A 33 13.49 -7.19 4.41
C TYR A 33 13.45 -8.29 3.33
N SER A 34 12.86 -9.43 3.67
CA SER A 34 12.72 -10.56 2.76
C SER A 34 11.91 -10.18 1.51
N GLU A 35 10.84 -9.41 1.69
CA GLU A 35 9.86 -9.09 0.64
C GLU A 35 10.16 -7.81 -0.13
N ARG A 36 11.40 -7.33 -0.07
CA ARG A 36 11.86 -6.16 -0.83
C ARG A 36 11.59 -6.25 -2.34
N VAL A 37 11.53 -7.48 -2.87
CA VAL A 37 11.26 -7.74 -4.30
C VAL A 37 9.88 -7.25 -4.73
N ILE A 38 8.89 -7.14 -3.82
CA ILE A 38 7.60 -6.49 -4.11
C ILE A 38 7.84 -5.05 -4.61
N HIS A 39 8.71 -4.31 -3.93
CA HIS A 39 8.98 -2.91 -4.26
C HIS A 39 9.78 -2.78 -5.56
N GLY A 40 10.88 -3.54 -5.69
CA GLY A 40 11.75 -3.46 -6.87
C GLY A 40 11.03 -3.81 -8.17
N GLU A 41 10.24 -4.89 -8.18
CA GLU A 41 9.51 -5.33 -9.37
C GLU A 41 8.36 -4.38 -9.73
N ILE A 42 7.69 -3.75 -8.76
CA ILE A 42 6.72 -2.68 -9.04
C ILE A 42 7.41 -1.45 -9.65
N TYR A 43 8.55 -0.99 -9.11
CA TYR A 43 9.28 0.14 -9.68
C TYR A 43 9.79 -0.16 -11.10
N LYS A 44 10.22 -1.39 -11.39
CA LYS A 44 10.57 -1.82 -12.75
C LYS A 44 9.39 -1.73 -13.72
N ALA A 45 8.23 -2.23 -13.30
CA ALA A 45 7.04 -2.29 -14.15
C ALA A 45 6.35 -0.92 -14.31
N ARG A 46 6.47 -0.04 -13.31
CA ARG A 46 5.71 1.22 -13.22
C ARG A 46 6.62 2.42 -12.92
N PRO A 47 7.24 3.03 -13.94
CA PRO A 47 8.10 4.21 -13.78
C PRO A 47 7.40 5.46 -13.21
N ASP A 48 6.07 5.50 -13.22
CA ASP A 48 5.26 6.55 -12.62
C ASP A 48 5.10 6.41 -11.10
N VAL A 49 5.36 5.22 -10.55
CA VAL A 49 5.29 4.94 -9.12
C VAL A 49 6.56 5.42 -8.43
N MET A 50 6.40 6.27 -7.42
CA MET A 50 7.51 6.86 -6.65
C MET A 50 7.54 6.37 -5.20
N ALA A 51 6.50 5.65 -4.76
CA ALA A 51 6.44 5.07 -3.43
C ALA A 51 5.56 3.81 -3.44
N VAL A 52 5.97 2.78 -2.68
CA VAL A 52 5.22 1.53 -2.48
C VAL A 52 5.13 1.19 -1.00
N CYS A 53 3.96 0.78 -0.52
CA CYS A 53 3.73 0.24 0.82
C CYS A 53 3.06 -1.14 0.70
N HIS A 54 3.65 -2.13 1.34
CA HIS A 54 3.02 -3.42 1.57
C HIS A 54 2.61 -3.51 3.05
N HIS A 55 1.37 -3.92 3.34
CA HIS A 55 0.88 -3.98 4.71
C HIS A 55 -0.17 -5.07 4.95
N HIS A 56 -0.31 -5.46 6.22
CA HIS A 56 -1.33 -6.39 6.71
C HIS A 56 -2.36 -5.70 7.60
N ALA A 57 -2.75 -4.46 7.25
CA ALA A 57 -3.71 -3.69 8.03
C ALA A 57 -5.00 -4.48 8.31
N GLU A 58 -5.39 -4.55 9.59
CA GLU A 58 -6.54 -5.34 10.07
C GLU A 58 -7.83 -4.99 9.34
N ALA A 59 -7.99 -3.73 8.92
CA ALA A 59 -9.13 -3.25 8.14
C ALA A 59 -9.40 -4.07 6.87
N PHE A 60 -8.33 -4.50 6.18
CA PHE A 60 -8.43 -5.27 4.94
C PHE A 60 -8.50 -6.78 5.15
N MET A 61 -8.02 -7.29 6.28
CA MET A 61 -7.89 -8.74 6.47
C MET A 61 -9.23 -9.48 6.33
N PRO A 62 -10.35 -9.01 6.91
CA PRO A 62 -11.66 -9.61 6.68
C PRO A 62 -12.05 -9.68 5.20
N LEU A 63 -11.80 -8.61 4.43
CA LEU A 63 -12.11 -8.58 3.00
C LEU A 63 -11.28 -9.62 2.24
N ILE A 64 -9.97 -9.67 2.50
CA ILE A 64 -9.04 -10.61 1.86
C ILE A 64 -9.42 -12.07 2.15
N VAL A 65 -9.60 -12.43 3.41
CA VAL A 65 -9.84 -13.84 3.79
C VAL A 65 -11.22 -14.33 3.38
N THR A 66 -12.19 -13.42 3.21
CA THR A 66 -13.55 -13.75 2.74
C THR A 66 -13.75 -13.52 1.25
N LYS A 67 -12.71 -13.11 0.51
CA LYS A 67 -12.76 -12.77 -0.92
C LYS A 67 -13.84 -11.76 -1.25
N ARG A 68 -13.94 -10.71 -0.44
CA ARG A 68 -14.81 -9.56 -0.68
C ARG A 68 -14.01 -8.44 -1.32
N ASP A 69 -14.53 -7.90 -2.42
CA ASP A 69 -13.89 -6.79 -3.10
C ASP A 69 -13.91 -5.54 -2.23
N TYR A 70 -12.91 -4.69 -2.41
CA TYR A 70 -12.91 -3.35 -1.86
C TYR A 70 -13.93 -2.50 -2.60
N VAL A 71 -14.87 -1.90 -1.86
CA VAL A 71 -15.93 -1.05 -2.39
C VAL A 71 -15.79 0.34 -1.76
N PRO A 72 -15.53 1.39 -2.54
CA PRO A 72 -15.57 2.77 -2.04
C PRO A 72 -16.97 3.12 -1.53
N VAL A 73 -17.11 3.32 -0.21
CA VAL A 73 -18.41 3.63 0.43
C VAL A 73 -18.55 5.09 0.86
N VAL A 74 -17.44 5.83 0.88
CA VAL A 74 -17.41 7.27 1.17
C VAL A 74 -16.42 7.95 0.23
N HIS A 75 -16.56 9.25 0.00
CA HIS A 75 -15.78 9.95 -1.04
C HIS A 75 -14.25 9.79 -0.91
N LEU A 76 -13.69 9.65 0.30
CA LEU A 76 -12.24 9.39 0.49
C LEU A 76 -11.84 7.95 0.22
N GLY A 77 -12.79 7.01 0.18
CA GLY A 77 -12.55 5.64 -0.27
C GLY A 77 -12.19 5.55 -1.76
N SER A 78 -12.54 6.58 -2.55
CA SER A 78 -12.17 6.66 -3.97
C SER A 78 -10.66 6.55 -4.20
N VAL A 79 -9.81 6.95 -3.25
CA VAL A 79 -8.35 6.84 -3.39
C VAL A 79 -7.84 5.41 -3.46
N GLY A 80 -8.63 4.47 -2.94
CA GLY A 80 -8.38 3.04 -3.12
C GLY A 80 -8.68 2.58 -4.54
N GLY A 81 -9.44 3.33 -5.32
CA GLY A 81 -9.93 2.95 -6.65
C GLY A 81 -11.12 2.00 -6.59
N GLN A 82 -11.50 1.50 -7.76
CA GLN A 82 -12.55 0.52 -7.97
C GLN A 82 -12.02 -0.62 -8.85
N ASP A 83 -12.63 -1.79 -8.72
CA ASP A 83 -12.27 -3.03 -9.40
C ASP A 83 -10.80 -3.38 -9.18
N LEU A 84 -10.44 -3.53 -7.90
CA LEU A 84 -9.07 -3.82 -7.52
C LEU A 84 -8.63 -5.19 -8.01
N PRO A 85 -7.41 -5.29 -8.57
CA PRO A 85 -6.85 -6.56 -8.93
C PRO A 85 -6.62 -7.42 -7.70
N TRP A 86 -6.90 -8.71 -7.87
CA TRP A 86 -6.50 -9.76 -6.94
C TRP A 86 -5.26 -10.46 -7.49
N TRP A 87 -4.27 -10.63 -6.63
CA TRP A 87 -3.15 -11.51 -6.90
C TRP A 87 -3.21 -12.72 -5.97
N ASP A 88 -3.11 -13.92 -6.54
CA ASP A 88 -3.03 -15.17 -5.80
C ASP A 88 -1.73 -15.89 -6.15
N GLN A 89 -0.77 -15.88 -5.22
CA GLN A 89 0.51 -16.58 -5.40
C GLN A 89 0.32 -18.06 -5.78
N ARG A 90 -0.71 -18.72 -5.23
CA ARG A 90 -0.95 -20.14 -5.52
C ARG A 90 -1.31 -20.41 -6.98
N ALA A 91 -1.91 -19.43 -7.66
CA ALA A 91 -2.34 -19.60 -9.05
C ALA A 91 -1.14 -19.89 -9.98
N ASN A 92 0.02 -19.29 -9.69
CA ASN A 92 1.22 -19.41 -10.52
C ASN A 92 2.34 -20.25 -9.87
N PHE A 93 2.33 -20.37 -8.53
CA PHE A 93 3.46 -20.95 -7.78
C PHE A 93 3.07 -22.16 -6.90
N GLY A 94 1.81 -22.62 -6.94
CA GLY A 94 1.36 -23.77 -6.17
C GLY A 94 1.30 -23.49 -4.66
N ASP A 95 1.50 -24.50 -3.81
CA ASP A 95 1.50 -24.31 -2.36
C ASP A 95 2.77 -23.59 -1.89
N THR A 96 2.61 -22.40 -1.30
CA THR A 96 3.69 -21.56 -0.78
C THR A 96 3.47 -21.21 0.70
N ASN A 97 4.44 -20.52 1.31
CA ASN A 97 4.28 -19.90 2.64
C ASN A 97 3.71 -18.47 2.59
N TYR A 98 3.20 -18.05 1.42
CA TYR A 98 2.69 -16.71 1.11
C TYR A 98 3.69 -15.55 1.07
N LEU A 99 4.95 -15.76 1.44
CA LEU A 99 5.96 -14.71 1.33
C LEU A 99 6.33 -14.48 -0.13
N VAL A 100 6.52 -13.22 -0.51
CA VAL A 100 6.99 -12.82 -1.84
C VAL A 100 8.47 -12.50 -1.74
N VAL A 101 9.32 -13.50 -1.92
CA VAL A 101 10.78 -13.38 -1.68
C VAL A 101 11.60 -13.61 -2.93
N ASN A 102 10.98 -14.14 -3.99
CA ASN A 102 11.64 -14.38 -5.27
C ASN A 102 11.23 -13.30 -6.30
N PRO A 103 12.15 -12.81 -7.15
CA PRO A 103 11.84 -11.80 -8.16
C PRO A 103 10.68 -12.18 -9.08
N GLU A 104 10.54 -13.45 -9.47
CA GLU A 104 9.44 -13.93 -10.31
C GLU A 104 8.06 -13.80 -9.64
N GLU A 105 8.00 -13.92 -8.31
CA GLU A 105 6.76 -13.71 -7.54
C GLU A 105 6.43 -12.22 -7.47
N GLY A 106 7.44 -11.38 -7.26
CA GLY A 106 7.31 -9.92 -7.28
C GLY A 106 6.87 -9.40 -8.66
N ALA A 107 7.44 -9.95 -9.74
CA ALA A 107 7.08 -9.61 -11.11
C ALA A 107 5.64 -10.02 -11.43
N SER A 108 5.22 -11.22 -10.99
CA SER A 108 3.83 -11.67 -11.14
C SER A 108 2.85 -10.77 -10.35
N LEU A 109 3.24 -10.30 -9.17
CA LEU A 109 2.44 -9.34 -8.40
C LEU A 109 2.36 -7.97 -9.09
N ALA A 110 3.47 -7.47 -9.63
CA ALA A 110 3.52 -6.21 -10.37
C ALA A 110 2.68 -6.26 -11.65
N GLU A 111 2.67 -7.41 -12.35
CA GLU A 111 1.77 -7.64 -13.49
C GLU A 111 0.30 -7.58 -13.06
N ALA A 112 -0.06 -8.23 -11.95
CA ALA A 112 -1.42 -8.19 -11.43
C ALA A 112 -1.84 -6.78 -10.99
N LEU A 113 -0.93 -5.97 -10.42
CA LEU A 113 -1.20 -4.57 -10.10
C LEU A 113 -1.64 -3.77 -11.34
N GLY A 114 -1.05 -4.06 -12.51
CA GLY A 114 -1.40 -3.42 -13.77
C GLY A 114 -1.22 -1.90 -13.72
N ASP A 115 -2.24 -1.15 -14.11
CA ASP A 115 -2.29 0.32 -14.08
C ASP A 115 -2.89 0.89 -12.78
N LYS A 116 -3.34 0.03 -11.86
CA LYS A 116 -3.96 0.43 -10.60
C LYS A 116 -2.91 0.87 -9.57
N MET A 117 -3.38 1.43 -8.46
CA MET A 117 -2.56 1.88 -7.34
C MET A 117 -2.66 0.95 -6.11
N MET A 118 -3.46 -0.10 -6.18
CA MET A 118 -3.63 -1.05 -5.08
C MET A 118 -3.94 -2.44 -5.62
N VAL A 119 -3.38 -3.48 -5.00
CA VAL A 119 -3.62 -4.89 -5.33
C VAL A 119 -3.88 -5.68 -4.04
N LEU A 120 -4.90 -6.53 -4.06
CA LEU A 120 -5.26 -7.41 -2.96
C LEU A 120 -4.50 -8.74 -3.11
N MET A 121 -3.70 -9.11 -2.11
CA MET A 121 -2.90 -10.33 -2.12
C MET A 121 -3.64 -11.42 -1.34
N ASN A 122 -4.15 -12.43 -2.03
CA ASN A 122 -5.03 -13.46 -1.48
C ASN A 122 -4.35 -14.24 -0.34
N ARG A 123 -4.97 -14.23 0.86
CA ARG A 123 -4.46 -14.84 2.12
C ARG A 123 -3.14 -14.23 2.62
N HIS A 124 -2.84 -13.01 2.22
CA HIS A 124 -1.61 -12.32 2.60
C HIS A 124 -1.90 -10.90 3.09
N GLY A 125 -2.16 -9.96 2.18
CA GLY A 125 -2.01 -8.54 2.48
C GLY A 125 -2.50 -7.63 1.37
N VAL A 126 -2.10 -6.37 1.45
CA VAL A 126 -2.35 -5.37 0.40
C VAL A 126 -1.03 -4.73 0.03
N THR A 127 -0.84 -4.49 -1.26
CA THR A 127 0.24 -3.63 -1.75
C THR A 127 -0.37 -2.41 -2.40
N VAL A 128 0.10 -1.24 -1.98
CA VAL A 128 -0.35 0.09 -2.41
C VAL A 128 0.83 0.80 -3.05
N ALA A 129 0.59 1.43 -4.19
CA ALA A 129 1.53 2.29 -4.89
C ALA A 129 1.05 3.75 -4.83
N GLY A 130 1.97 4.68 -5.07
CA GLY A 130 1.66 6.10 -5.18
C GLY A 130 2.72 6.88 -5.95
N THR A 131 2.33 8.06 -6.45
CA THR A 131 3.19 8.96 -7.23
C THR A 131 4.08 9.85 -6.35
N SER A 132 3.91 9.78 -5.03
CA SER A 132 4.78 10.37 -4.01
C SER A 132 4.56 9.69 -2.66
N LEU A 133 5.42 9.96 -1.67
CA LEU A 133 5.20 9.48 -0.29
C LEU A 133 3.92 10.05 0.33
N ILE A 134 3.55 11.30 -0.02
CA ILE A 134 2.33 11.95 0.48
C ILE A 134 1.09 11.27 -0.09
N ASP A 135 1.09 11.02 -1.40
CA ASP A 135 0.02 10.29 -2.10
C ASP A 135 -0.13 8.87 -1.53
N LEU A 136 0.97 8.11 -1.47
CA LEU A 136 0.97 6.75 -0.91
C LEU A 136 0.42 6.71 0.52
N THR A 137 0.90 7.61 1.38
CA THR A 137 0.44 7.66 2.79
C THR A 137 -1.05 7.95 2.86
N PHE A 138 -1.55 8.87 2.03
CA PHE A 138 -2.96 9.20 1.98
C PHE A 138 -3.80 8.01 1.51
N ARG A 139 -3.37 7.33 0.44
CA ARG A 139 -4.02 6.12 -0.09
C ARG A 139 -4.11 5.04 0.97
N CYS A 140 -3.00 4.68 1.62
CA CYS A 140 -2.97 3.65 2.67
C CYS A 140 -3.93 3.98 3.82
N VAL A 141 -3.92 5.22 4.33
CA VAL A 141 -4.76 5.59 5.48
C VAL A 141 -6.25 5.57 5.13
N TYR A 142 -6.62 6.19 4.01
CA TYR A 142 -8.05 6.33 3.67
C TYR A 142 -8.64 5.07 3.04
N SER A 143 -7.85 4.24 2.36
CA SER A 143 -8.31 2.92 1.94
C SER A 143 -8.56 2.00 3.14
N CYS A 144 -7.72 2.04 4.18
CA CYS A 144 -7.98 1.30 5.42
C CYS A 144 -9.26 1.78 6.11
N ARG A 145 -9.45 3.10 6.24
CA ARG A 145 -10.69 3.65 6.82
C ARG A 145 -11.94 3.26 6.02
N ASN A 146 -11.84 3.26 4.70
CA ASN A 146 -12.94 2.82 3.85
C ASN A 146 -13.23 1.34 4.04
N ALA A 147 -12.22 0.47 4.11
CA ALA A 147 -12.41 -0.96 4.37
C ALA A 147 -13.07 -1.21 5.73
N GLU A 148 -12.74 -0.42 6.76
CA GLU A 148 -13.45 -0.45 8.05
C GLU A 148 -14.93 -0.06 7.90
N PHE A 149 -15.22 1.03 7.19
CA PHE A 149 -16.60 1.47 6.94
C PHE A 149 -17.38 0.46 6.12
N GLN A 150 -16.79 -0.10 5.06
CA GLN A 150 -17.40 -1.14 4.25
C GLN A 150 -17.82 -2.32 5.13
N ARG A 151 -16.89 -2.85 5.94
CA ARG A 151 -17.19 -3.98 6.83
C ARG A 151 -18.32 -3.67 7.81
N LEU A 152 -18.32 -2.49 8.40
CA LEU A 152 -19.38 -2.08 9.33
C LEU A 152 -20.72 -1.87 8.62
N ALA A 153 -20.70 -1.33 7.40
CA ALA A 153 -21.88 -1.13 6.57
C ALA A 153 -22.49 -2.48 6.14
N GLU A 154 -21.68 -3.45 5.71
CA GLU A 154 -22.12 -4.81 5.37
C GLU A 154 -22.85 -5.51 6.53
N LEU A 155 -22.46 -5.21 7.79
CA LEU A 155 -23.15 -5.71 8.98
C LEU A 155 -24.43 -4.95 9.32
N SER A 156 -24.56 -3.72 8.82
CA SER A 156 -25.66 -2.80 9.14
C SER A 156 -26.75 -2.78 8.08
N GLY A 157 -26.46 -3.19 6.83
CA GLY A 157 -27.42 -3.21 5.73
C GLY A 157 -26.76 -3.33 4.37
N GLU A 158 -27.55 -3.01 3.34
CA GLU A 158 -27.06 -2.91 1.96
C GLU A 158 -26.24 -1.64 1.77
N ILE A 159 -25.11 -1.77 1.09
CA ILE A 159 -24.25 -0.64 0.73
C ILE A 159 -24.80 0.01 -0.53
N ASP A 160 -24.99 1.32 -0.51
CA ASP A 160 -25.11 2.17 -1.70
C ASP A 160 -23.70 2.72 -2.02
N PRO A 161 -22.97 2.08 -2.96
CA PRO A 161 -21.56 2.39 -3.18
C PRO A 161 -21.39 3.67 -4.02
N LEU A 162 -20.18 4.23 -3.99
CA LEU A 162 -19.82 5.24 -4.98
C LEU A 162 -19.92 4.67 -6.39
N SER A 163 -20.38 5.48 -7.33
CA SER A 163 -20.32 5.12 -8.76
C SER A 163 -18.90 5.21 -9.29
N GLN A 164 -18.63 4.58 -10.44
CA GLN A 164 -17.32 4.71 -11.10
C GLN A 164 -16.96 6.19 -11.36
N GLY A 165 -17.95 7.01 -11.73
CA GLY A 165 -17.73 8.45 -11.95
C GLY A 165 -17.33 9.19 -10.67
N ASP A 166 -17.89 8.82 -9.52
CA ASP A 166 -17.50 9.40 -8.22
C ASP A 166 -16.08 8.97 -7.84
N VAL A 167 -15.73 7.71 -8.10
CA VAL A 167 -14.39 7.17 -7.85
C VAL A 167 -13.34 7.86 -8.74
N ASP A 168 -13.60 7.99 -10.04
CA ASP A 168 -12.70 8.65 -10.98
C ASP A 168 -12.49 10.13 -10.60
N ALA A 169 -13.57 10.84 -10.23
CA ALA A 169 -13.50 12.22 -9.79
C ALA A 169 -12.69 12.39 -8.50
N GLY A 170 -12.80 11.44 -7.55
CA GLY A 170 -12.10 11.48 -6.26
C GLY A 170 -10.68 10.93 -6.28
N SER A 171 -10.34 10.06 -7.24
CA SER A 171 -9.05 9.36 -7.34
C SER A 171 -8.04 10.00 -8.29
N SER A 172 -8.50 10.87 -9.19
CA SER A 172 -7.61 11.67 -10.05
C SER A 172 -6.62 12.48 -9.21
N ASP A 173 -5.35 12.53 -9.65
CA ASP A 173 -4.23 13.24 -9.01
C ASP A 173 -4.66 14.65 -8.56
N GLY A 174 -5.07 14.75 -7.29
CA GLY A 174 -5.59 15.98 -6.72
C GLY A 174 -6.86 16.51 -7.39
N GLY A 175 -7.97 15.79 -7.31
CA GLY A 175 -9.32 16.35 -7.43
C GLY A 175 -9.50 17.63 -6.56
N MET A 176 -9.08 18.76 -7.13
CA MET A 176 -9.16 20.18 -6.74
C MET A 176 -9.11 20.58 -5.25
N THR A 177 -8.46 19.82 -4.35
CA THR A 177 -8.32 20.27 -2.95
C THR A 177 -6.95 20.00 -2.34
N THR A 178 -6.55 20.85 -1.39
CA THR A 178 -5.35 20.69 -0.55
C THR A 178 -5.50 19.59 0.51
N GLY A 179 -6.46 18.67 0.37
CA GLY A 179 -6.80 17.66 1.37
C GLY A 179 -5.63 16.73 1.73
N HIS A 180 -4.88 16.26 0.73
CA HIS A 180 -3.68 15.43 0.92
C HIS A 180 -2.63 16.15 1.78
N MET A 181 -2.36 17.42 1.47
CA MET A 181 -1.40 18.23 2.22
C MET A 181 -1.88 18.55 3.64
N ARG A 182 -3.17 18.84 3.83
CA ARG A 182 -3.73 19.06 5.19
C ARG A 182 -3.68 17.78 6.03
N ALA A 183 -3.93 16.62 5.43
CA ALA A 183 -3.84 15.34 6.13
C ALA A 183 -2.38 15.03 6.49
N TRP A 184 -1.44 15.26 5.57
CA TRP A 184 0.00 15.15 5.83
C TRP A 184 0.47 16.06 6.95
N GLU A 185 0.08 17.35 6.92
CA GLU A 185 0.35 18.30 7.99
C GLU A 185 -0.20 17.81 9.33
N HIS A 186 -1.45 17.35 9.35
CA HIS A 186 -2.07 16.80 10.56
C HIS A 186 -1.29 15.61 11.14
N TRP A 187 -0.92 14.63 10.31
CA TRP A 187 -0.19 13.45 10.75
C TRP A 187 1.23 13.79 11.23
N THR A 188 1.95 14.63 10.49
CA THR A 188 3.31 15.04 10.87
C THR A 188 3.35 15.88 12.15
N VAL A 189 2.37 16.76 12.38
CA VAL A 189 2.23 17.50 13.64
C VAL A 189 1.93 16.57 14.82
N ARG A 190 1.15 15.50 14.61
CA ARG A 190 0.91 14.50 15.66
C ARG A 190 2.20 13.77 16.04
N LEU A 191 2.97 13.30 15.05
CA LEU A 191 4.28 12.69 15.30
C LEU A 191 5.21 13.62 16.08
N GLN A 192 5.18 14.92 15.80
CA GLN A 192 5.95 15.91 16.55
C GLN A 192 5.49 16.04 18.01
N LYS A 193 4.18 16.16 18.23
CA LYS A 193 3.59 16.31 19.57
C LYS A 193 3.83 15.08 20.45
N ASP A 194 3.81 13.91 19.84
CA ASP A 194 4.05 12.64 20.51
C ASP A 194 5.55 12.31 20.66
N ASN A 195 6.43 13.19 20.18
CA ASN A 195 7.90 13.04 20.19
C ASN A 195 8.38 11.78 19.45
N TRP A 196 7.73 11.48 18.32
CA TRP A 196 8.02 10.33 17.44
C TRP A 196 8.81 10.71 16.19
N LEU A 197 9.17 11.99 16.00
CA LEU A 197 10.10 12.34 14.93
C LEU A 197 11.54 12.10 15.37
N PRO A 198 12.40 11.58 14.47
CA PRO A 198 13.83 11.49 14.76
C PRO A 198 14.41 12.90 15.03
N PRO A 199 15.53 13.00 15.77
CA PRO A 199 16.23 14.26 15.94
C PRO A 199 16.51 14.90 14.58
N ARG A 200 16.10 16.16 14.38
CA ARG A 200 16.45 16.87 13.14
C ARG A 200 17.96 17.13 13.13
N PRO A 201 18.66 16.87 12.02
CA PRO A 201 20.09 17.18 11.89
C PRO A 201 20.35 18.69 11.97
#